data_AF-A0A4V3DNT6-F1
#
_entry.id   AF-A0A4V3DNT6-F1
#
_cell.length_a   1.000
_cell.length_b   1.000
_cell.length_c   1.000
_cell.angle_alpha   90.00
_cell.angle_beta   90.00
_cell.angle_gamma   90.00
#
_symmetry.space_group_name_H-M   'P 1'
#
loop_
_entity.id
_entity.type
_entity.pdbx_description
1 polymer ?
#
loop_
_entity_poly.entity_id
_entity_poly.type
_entity_poly.pdbx_seq_one_letter_code
_entity_poly.pdbx_strand_id
1 'polypeptide(L)'
;MLLTRTPRRPGVEALGTLAIMLLAAGVITAQAAGNTEEKATSQSGEGPGNYTVIDGKVDQGTYDGYIAYTRSCLACHGPDGLGSTFAPSLIQAVERRNFGEFSHTIVSGLEIQPGRVMPSFADDEYVLSNVENIYSYMKARSAGDLGRGRPKVIEEERDEKATEPSSEAQE
;
A
#
# COMPACT_ATOMS: atom_id res chain seq x y z
N MET A 1 -73.36 -3.14 7.45
CA MET A 1 -72.78 -1.81 7.70
C MET A 1 -72.19 -1.28 6.40
N LEU A 2 -72.46 -0.01 6.12
CA LEU A 2 -72.31 0.68 4.84
C LEU A 2 -70.85 0.99 4.47
N LEU A 3 -70.61 1.07 3.16
CA LEU A 3 -69.71 1.95 2.39
C LEU A 3 -68.63 2.74 3.18
N THR A 4 -67.36 2.76 2.78
CA THR A 4 -66.91 3.61 1.66
C THR A 4 -65.41 3.43 1.40
N ARG A 5 -65.06 3.50 0.12
CA ARG A 5 -63.73 3.61 -0.48
C ARG A 5 -63.26 5.07 -0.44
N THR A 6 -62.01 5.36 -0.08
CA THR A 6 -61.20 6.40 -0.75
C THR A 6 -59.69 6.20 -0.53
N PRO A 7 -58.86 6.38 -1.58
CA PRO A 7 -57.40 6.40 -1.50
C PRO A 7 -56.87 7.83 -1.32
N ARG A 8 -55.70 8.00 -0.69
CA ARG A 8 -54.91 9.25 -0.77
C ARG A 8 -53.56 8.97 -1.42
N ARG A 9 -53.30 9.73 -2.49
CA ARG A 9 -52.17 9.66 -3.42
C ARG A 9 -51.01 10.59 -2.96
N PRO A 10 -49.83 10.46 -3.58
CA PRO A 10 -48.54 10.93 -3.07
C PRO A 10 -48.29 12.43 -3.35
N GLY A 11 -47.47 13.06 -2.52
CA GLY A 11 -46.90 14.38 -2.77
C GLY A 11 -45.59 14.26 -3.53
N VAL A 12 -45.61 14.68 -4.80
CA VAL A 12 -44.43 14.90 -5.64
C VAL A 12 -44.43 16.40 -5.89
N GLU A 13 -43.51 17.11 -5.24
CA GLU A 13 -43.37 18.57 -5.36
C GLU A 13 -42.69 18.93 -6.68
N ALA A 14 -43.13 20.07 -7.21
CA ALA A 14 -43.12 20.43 -8.60
C ALA A 14 -41.81 21.03 -9.14
N LEU A 15 -41.76 21.00 -10.48
CA LEU A 15 -40.81 21.60 -11.40
C LEU A 15 -40.46 23.06 -11.09
N GLY A 16 -39.17 23.38 -11.15
CA GLY A 16 -38.61 24.72 -11.35
C GLY A 16 -37.90 24.82 -12.70
N THR A 17 -38.14 25.91 -13.41
CA THR A 17 -37.99 26.18 -14.84
C THR A 17 -36.56 26.25 -15.40
N LEU A 18 -36.46 25.86 -16.68
CA LEU A 18 -35.35 26.01 -17.62
C LEU A 18 -35.00 27.48 -17.90
N ALA A 19 -33.71 27.85 -17.84
CA ALA A 19 -33.17 29.05 -18.50
C ALA A 19 -31.79 28.75 -19.08
N ILE A 20 -31.70 28.84 -20.41
CA ILE A 20 -30.49 28.71 -21.24
C ILE A 20 -29.92 30.10 -21.47
N MET A 21 -28.61 30.31 -21.25
CA MET A 21 -27.86 31.42 -21.84
C MET A 21 -26.39 31.04 -22.05
N LEU A 22 -25.98 31.08 -23.31
CA LEU A 22 -24.69 30.70 -23.87
C LEU A 22 -23.66 31.85 -23.80
N LEU A 23 -22.38 31.45 -23.65
CA LEU A 23 -21.11 32.02 -24.15
C LEU A 23 -20.60 33.42 -23.72
N ALA A 24 -19.42 33.41 -23.06
CA ALA A 24 -18.19 34.15 -23.39
C ALA A 24 -17.02 33.53 -22.57
N ALA A 25 -16.05 32.83 -23.17
CA ALA A 25 -14.81 33.31 -23.80
C ALA A 25 -13.69 33.74 -22.82
N GLY A 26 -12.59 32.96 -22.78
CA GLY A 26 -11.24 33.30 -22.26
C GLY A 26 -11.13 33.32 -20.73
N VAL A 27 -10.29 32.50 -20.08
CA VAL A 27 -8.83 32.51 -20.20
C VAL A 27 -8.29 31.07 -20.12
N ILE A 28 -7.50 30.70 -21.13
CA ILE A 28 -6.58 29.57 -21.07
C ILE A 28 -5.35 30.06 -20.29
N THR A 29 -5.18 29.63 -19.05
CA THR A 29 -3.84 29.61 -18.44
C THR A 29 -3.22 28.24 -18.73
N ALA A 30 -2.60 28.14 -19.91
CA ALA A 30 -1.57 27.14 -20.14
C ALA A 30 -0.35 27.53 -19.30
N GLN A 31 -0.14 26.84 -18.19
CA GLN A 31 1.18 26.72 -17.58
C GLN A 31 1.55 25.25 -17.58
N ALA A 32 2.14 24.83 -18.70
CA ALA A 32 3.03 23.68 -18.72
C ALA A 32 4.40 24.16 -18.22
N ALA A 33 4.63 23.97 -16.92
CA ALA A 33 5.96 23.80 -16.37
C ALA A 33 5.82 22.59 -15.45
N GLY A 34 6.31 21.45 -15.92
CA GLY A 34 6.35 20.22 -15.13
C GLY A 34 7.29 20.43 -13.96
N ASN A 35 6.76 20.92 -12.86
CA ASN A 35 7.29 20.58 -11.56
C ASN A 35 6.89 19.11 -11.36
N THR A 36 7.86 18.22 -11.54
CA THR A 36 7.71 16.89 -10.95
C THR A 36 7.78 17.17 -9.45
N GLU A 37 6.62 17.39 -8.83
CA GLU A 37 6.53 17.43 -7.38
C GLU A 37 7.03 16.06 -6.91
N GLU A 38 8.19 16.07 -6.25
CA GLU A 38 8.75 14.93 -5.55
C GLU A 38 7.68 14.43 -4.56
N LYS A 39 7.00 13.32 -4.91
CA LYS A 39 5.89 12.82 -4.11
C LYS A 39 6.48 12.02 -2.96
N ALA A 40 6.82 12.72 -1.89
CA ALA A 40 7.20 12.13 -0.62
C ALA A 40 5.94 11.82 0.21
N THR A 41 5.71 10.54 0.50
CA THR A 41 4.75 10.14 1.55
C THR A 41 5.51 9.43 2.68
N SER A 42 5.31 9.89 3.91
CA SER A 42 5.78 9.20 5.11
C SER A 42 4.61 9.01 6.07
N GLN A 43 4.49 7.81 6.63
CA GLN A 43 3.74 7.60 7.87
C GLN A 43 4.72 7.82 9.02
N SER A 44 4.64 8.98 9.66
CA SER A 44 5.59 9.39 10.70
C SER A 44 5.29 8.72 12.05
N GLY A 45 6.32 8.09 12.61
CA GLY A 45 6.35 7.51 13.95
C GLY A 45 7.55 6.56 14.12
N GLU A 46 7.92 6.24 15.35
CA GLU A 46 8.77 5.09 15.64
C GLU A 46 7.88 3.85 15.80
N GLY A 47 8.27 2.73 15.17
CA GLY A 47 7.62 1.42 15.36
C GLY A 47 7.02 0.79 14.09
N PRO A 48 6.33 -0.35 14.24
CA PRO A 48 5.87 -1.16 13.13
C PRO A 48 4.85 -0.45 12.25
N GLY A 49 5.03 -0.49 10.94
CA GLY A 49 4.09 0.09 9.97
C GLY A 49 4.44 1.51 9.53
N ASN A 50 5.44 2.13 10.15
CA ASN A 50 6.03 3.36 9.65
C ASN A 50 6.89 3.07 8.43
N TYR A 51 6.83 3.95 7.44
CA TYR A 51 7.57 3.85 6.19
C TYR A 51 7.73 5.24 5.56
N THR A 52 8.72 5.35 4.68
CA THR A 52 8.94 6.50 3.82
C THR A 52 9.00 6.05 2.36
N VAL A 53 8.28 6.76 1.50
CA VAL A 53 8.33 6.61 0.05
C VAL A 53 8.63 7.98 -0.58
N ILE A 54 9.70 8.07 -1.36
CA ILE A 54 10.07 9.28 -2.12
C ILE A 54 10.30 8.86 -3.56
N ASP A 55 9.53 9.41 -4.50
CA ASP A 55 9.62 9.09 -5.93
C ASP A 55 9.60 7.59 -6.24
N GLY A 56 8.78 6.83 -5.50
CA GLY A 56 8.67 5.38 -5.62
C GLY A 56 9.87 4.58 -5.09
N LYS A 57 10.88 5.25 -4.52
CA LYS A 57 11.92 4.64 -3.69
C LYS A 57 11.44 4.57 -2.24
N VAL A 58 11.94 3.62 -1.47
CA VAL A 58 11.52 3.38 -0.06
C VAL A 58 12.69 3.42 0.91
N ASP A 59 12.43 3.63 2.19
CA ASP A 59 13.43 3.45 3.25
C ASP A 59 13.94 2.00 3.32
N GLN A 60 15.09 1.80 3.95
CA GLN A 60 15.75 0.48 4.01
C GLN A 60 14.86 -0.58 4.71
N GLY A 61 14.15 -0.23 5.78
CA GLY A 61 13.28 -1.17 6.49
C GLY A 61 12.12 -1.65 5.62
N THR A 62 11.48 -0.73 4.89
CA THR A 62 10.43 -1.06 3.91
C THR A 62 10.97 -1.93 2.77
N TYR A 63 12.20 -1.69 2.31
CA TYR A 63 12.84 -2.54 1.31
C TYR A 63 13.16 -3.94 1.85
N ASP A 64 13.68 -4.04 3.07
CA ASP A 64 13.93 -5.32 3.73
C ASP A 64 12.62 -6.10 3.93
N GLY A 65 11.53 -5.39 4.19
CA GLY A 65 10.17 -5.92 4.23
C GLY A 65 9.73 -6.54 2.91
N TYR A 66 10.04 -5.87 1.78
CA TYR A 66 9.83 -6.43 0.44
C TYR A 66 10.64 -7.72 0.22
N ILE A 67 11.90 -7.77 0.65
CA ILE A 67 12.75 -8.96 0.51
C ILE A 67 12.20 -10.11 1.36
N ALA A 68 11.89 -9.86 2.62
CA ALA A 68 11.36 -10.87 3.53
C ALA A 68 9.99 -11.39 3.07
N TYR A 69 9.11 -10.50 2.62
CA TYR A 69 7.83 -10.85 2.01
C TYR A 69 8.01 -11.75 0.77
N THR A 70 8.93 -11.36 -0.13
CA THR A 70 9.22 -12.10 -1.36
C THR A 70 9.71 -13.51 -1.05
N ARG A 71 10.55 -13.65 -0.03
CA ARG A 71 11.10 -14.94 0.40
C ARG A 71 10.05 -15.86 1.01
N SER A 72 9.25 -15.34 1.95
CA SER A 72 8.49 -16.18 2.87
C SER A 72 6.97 -16.17 2.63
N CYS A 73 6.43 -15.15 1.97
CA CYS A 73 4.98 -14.94 1.89
C CYS A 73 4.45 -14.97 0.45
N LEU A 74 5.25 -14.54 -0.53
CA LEU A 74 4.88 -14.39 -1.95
C LEU A 74 4.26 -15.66 -2.55
N ALA A 75 4.82 -16.83 -2.25
CA ALA A 75 4.38 -18.10 -2.84
C ALA A 75 2.87 -18.36 -2.66
N CYS A 76 2.31 -17.90 -1.55
CA CYS A 76 0.90 -18.07 -1.21
C CYS A 76 0.11 -16.77 -1.44
N HIS A 77 0.65 -15.64 -0.99
CA HIS A 77 -0.06 -14.36 -1.00
C HIS A 77 0.07 -13.57 -2.31
N GLY A 78 0.71 -14.15 -3.32
CA GLY A 78 0.77 -13.61 -4.70
C GLY A 78 1.63 -12.35 -4.82
N PRO A 79 1.98 -11.90 -6.03
CA PRO A 79 2.81 -10.70 -6.20
C PRO A 79 2.21 -9.49 -5.47
N ASP A 80 3.09 -8.65 -4.91
CA ASP A 80 2.70 -7.35 -4.36
C ASP A 80 1.72 -7.40 -3.17
N GLY A 81 1.51 -8.56 -2.52
CA GLY A 81 0.56 -8.71 -1.40
C GLY A 81 -0.91 -8.71 -1.82
N LEU A 82 -1.19 -8.88 -3.12
CA LEU A 82 -2.55 -8.81 -3.69
C LEU A 82 -3.41 -10.04 -3.42
N GLY A 83 -2.82 -11.12 -2.91
CA GLY A 83 -3.49 -12.39 -2.72
C GLY A 83 -3.43 -13.26 -3.97
N SER A 84 -3.91 -14.49 -3.80
CA SER A 84 -4.03 -15.48 -4.87
C SER A 84 -5.30 -16.31 -4.67
N THR A 85 -5.50 -17.32 -5.50
CA THR A 85 -6.54 -18.35 -5.26
C THR A 85 -6.25 -19.21 -4.02
N PHE A 86 -5.01 -19.18 -3.51
CA PHE A 86 -4.57 -19.96 -2.36
C PHE A 86 -4.71 -19.19 -1.04
N ALA A 87 -4.28 -17.92 -1.00
CA ALA A 87 -4.25 -17.11 0.22
C ALA A 87 -4.77 -15.66 -0.01
N PRO A 88 -5.31 -15.00 1.03
CA PRO A 88 -5.93 -13.69 0.89
C PRO A 88 -4.92 -12.56 0.62
N SER A 89 -5.43 -11.40 0.21
CA SER A 89 -4.63 -10.17 0.07
C SER A 89 -4.12 -9.69 1.43
N LEU A 90 -2.80 -9.52 1.54
CA LEU A 90 -2.19 -8.94 2.73
C LEU A 90 -2.33 -7.43 2.76
N ILE A 91 -2.36 -6.76 1.60
CA ILE A 91 -2.56 -5.30 1.57
C ILE A 91 -3.96 -4.92 2.07
N GLN A 92 -4.99 -5.74 1.79
CA GLN A 92 -6.31 -5.54 2.40
C GLN A 92 -6.36 -5.95 3.86
N ALA A 93 -5.51 -6.89 4.29
CA ALA A 93 -5.47 -7.33 5.69
C ALA A 93 -4.95 -6.21 6.60
N VAL A 94 -3.89 -5.52 6.20
CA VAL A 94 -3.27 -4.42 6.99
C VAL A 94 -4.06 -3.10 6.99
N GLU A 95 -5.14 -3.02 6.21
CA GLU A 95 -6.15 -1.96 6.36
C GLU A 95 -7.01 -2.15 7.60
N ARG A 96 -7.24 -3.42 7.99
CA ARG A 96 -8.23 -3.80 9.00
C ARG A 96 -7.61 -4.38 10.26
N ARG A 97 -6.32 -4.67 10.22
CA ARG A 97 -5.56 -5.28 11.30
C ARG A 97 -4.39 -4.39 11.69
N ASN A 98 -4.19 -4.25 12.99
CA ASN A 98 -2.98 -3.61 13.51
C ASN A 98 -1.80 -4.59 13.48
N PHE A 99 -0.60 -4.09 13.81
CA PHE A 99 0.62 -4.90 13.81
C PHE A 99 0.53 -6.12 14.74
N GLY A 100 -0.04 -6.00 15.93
CA GLY A 100 -0.15 -7.10 16.89
C GLY A 100 -1.02 -8.25 16.35
N GLU A 101 -2.13 -7.93 15.69
CA GLU A 101 -2.99 -8.93 15.05
C GLU A 101 -2.33 -9.58 13.82
N PHE A 102 -1.60 -8.77 13.05
CA PHE A 102 -0.83 -9.25 11.89
C PHE A 102 0.28 -10.20 12.33
N SER A 103 1.12 -9.80 13.28
CA SER A 103 2.23 -10.58 13.79
C SER A 103 1.76 -11.83 14.53
N HIS A 104 0.70 -11.74 15.34
CA HIS A 104 0.13 -12.91 15.99
C HIS A 104 -0.33 -13.99 14.99
N THR A 105 -0.91 -13.58 13.85
CA THR A 105 -1.31 -14.53 12.80
C THR A 105 -0.09 -15.21 12.16
N ILE A 106 1.00 -14.47 11.95
CA ILE A 106 2.26 -15.02 11.42
C ILE A 106 2.89 -16.00 12.40
N VAL A 107 2.98 -15.63 13.68
CA VAL A 107 3.58 -16.47 14.72
C VAL A 107 2.74 -17.72 14.95
N SER A 108 1.42 -17.58 15.12
CA SER A 108 0.56 -18.72 15.47
C SER A 108 0.21 -19.61 14.27
N GLY A 109 0.33 -19.10 13.05
CA GLY A 109 -0.30 -19.70 11.89
C GLY A 109 -1.83 -19.56 11.94
N LEU A 110 -2.51 -20.07 10.92
CA LEU A 110 -3.97 -19.99 10.81
C LEU A 110 -4.53 -21.11 9.94
N GLU A 111 -5.36 -21.97 10.52
CA GLU A 111 -6.17 -22.93 9.78
C GLU A 111 -7.58 -22.37 9.58
N ILE A 112 -7.96 -22.12 8.33
CA ILE A 112 -9.30 -21.61 8.01
C ILE A 112 -10.30 -22.76 7.91
N GLN A 113 -9.88 -23.84 7.25
CA GLN A 113 -10.62 -25.07 6.97
C GLN A 113 -9.60 -26.20 6.73
N PRO A 114 -10.00 -27.48 6.82
CA PRO A 114 -9.11 -28.61 6.53
C PRO A 114 -8.39 -28.44 5.18
N GLY A 115 -7.06 -28.44 5.22
CA GLY A 115 -6.21 -28.27 4.04
C GLY A 115 -6.01 -26.82 3.56
N ARG A 116 -6.57 -25.82 4.25
CA ARG A 116 -6.32 -24.39 4.00
C ARG A 116 -5.65 -23.77 5.23
N VAL A 117 -4.35 -23.99 5.31
CA VAL A 117 -3.52 -23.65 6.47
C VAL A 117 -2.44 -22.63 6.05
N MET A 118 -2.37 -21.53 6.77
CA MET A 118 -1.17 -20.70 6.86
C MET A 118 -0.28 -21.31 7.95
N PRO A 119 0.95 -21.74 7.63
CA PRO A 119 1.84 -22.32 8.61
C PRO A 119 2.23 -21.30 9.68
N SER A 120 2.57 -21.78 10.87
CA SER A 120 3.22 -20.98 11.91
C SER A 120 4.65 -20.66 11.50
N PHE A 121 5.07 -19.42 11.77
CA PHE A 121 6.45 -18.96 11.62
C PHE A 121 7.12 -18.69 12.98
N ALA A 122 6.63 -19.30 14.07
CA ALA A 122 7.18 -19.10 15.41
C ALA A 122 8.65 -19.56 15.56
N ASP A 123 9.08 -20.50 14.72
CA ASP A 123 10.45 -21.04 14.74
C ASP A 123 11.32 -20.50 13.57
N ASP A 124 10.81 -19.54 12.78
CA ASP A 124 11.56 -18.91 11.69
C ASP A 124 12.14 -17.56 12.14
N GLU A 125 13.37 -17.59 12.65
CA GLU A 125 14.07 -16.40 13.16
C GLU A 125 14.14 -15.26 12.14
N TYR A 126 14.28 -15.59 10.85
CA TYR A 126 14.36 -14.57 9.80
C TYR A 126 13.02 -13.87 9.61
N VAL A 127 11.91 -14.60 9.65
CA VAL A 127 10.57 -14.00 9.56
C VAL A 127 10.30 -13.17 10.81
N LEU A 128 10.64 -13.68 12.00
CA LEU A 128 10.41 -12.96 13.26
C LEU A 128 11.21 -11.64 13.31
N SER A 129 12.47 -11.64 12.88
CA SER A 129 13.30 -10.43 12.86
C SER A 129 12.86 -9.40 11.82
N ASN A 130 12.05 -9.79 10.83
CA ASN A 130 11.59 -8.93 9.74
C ASN A 130 10.08 -8.65 9.78
N VAL A 131 9.35 -9.12 10.79
CA VAL A 131 7.88 -9.02 10.80
C VAL A 131 7.39 -7.58 10.79
N GLU A 132 8.13 -6.67 11.45
CA GLU A 132 7.85 -5.23 11.43
C GLU A 132 8.07 -4.63 10.03
N ASN A 133 9.20 -4.95 9.41
CA ASN A 133 9.54 -4.54 8.05
C ASN A 133 8.52 -5.04 7.03
N ILE A 134 8.10 -6.31 7.12
CA ILE A 134 7.03 -6.88 6.27
C ILE A 134 5.74 -6.07 6.45
N TYR A 135 5.38 -5.74 7.68
CA TYR A 135 4.18 -4.94 7.96
C TYR A 135 4.30 -3.53 7.37
N SER A 136 5.44 -2.84 7.51
CA SER A 136 5.70 -1.54 6.86
C SER A 136 5.59 -1.61 5.33
N TYR A 137 6.17 -2.64 4.71
CA TYR A 137 6.02 -2.88 3.27
C TYR A 137 4.56 -3.08 2.85
N MET A 138 3.80 -3.89 3.59
CA MET A 138 2.36 -4.08 3.33
C MET A 138 1.57 -2.77 3.51
N LYS A 139 1.90 -1.97 4.53
CA LYS A 139 1.26 -0.67 4.79
C LYS A 139 1.52 0.33 3.67
N ALA A 140 2.76 0.44 3.18
CA ALA A 140 3.10 1.32 2.06
C ALA A 140 2.33 0.96 0.77
N ARG A 141 2.16 -0.34 0.51
CA ARG A 141 1.34 -0.82 -0.63
C ARG A 141 -0.15 -0.61 -0.42
N SER A 142 -0.65 -0.91 0.77
CA SER A 142 -2.05 -0.74 1.16
C SER A 142 -2.52 0.71 1.07
N ALA A 143 -1.66 1.65 1.48
CA ALA A 143 -1.93 3.08 1.36
C ALA A 143 -1.88 3.60 -0.09
N GLY A 144 -1.38 2.80 -1.03
CA GLY A 144 -1.18 3.22 -2.42
C GLY A 144 0.03 4.14 -2.63
N ASP A 145 0.87 4.33 -1.61
CA ASP A 145 2.07 5.14 -1.70
C ASP A 145 3.18 4.45 -2.49
N LEU A 146 3.28 3.13 -2.34
CA LEU A 146 4.21 2.30 -3.09
C LEU A 146 3.49 1.51 -4.20
N GLY A 147 3.93 1.71 -5.43
CA GLY A 147 3.41 1.00 -6.62
C GLY A 147 3.87 -0.46 -6.72
N ARG A 148 3.41 -1.14 -7.77
CA ARG A 148 3.74 -2.55 -8.03
C ARG A 148 5.19 -2.77 -8.43
N GLY A 149 5.69 -3.99 -8.21
CA GLY A 149 7.04 -4.41 -8.61
C GLY A 149 8.10 -4.22 -7.52
N ARG A 150 9.36 -4.49 -7.85
CA ARG A 150 10.47 -4.38 -6.90
C ARG A 150 10.73 -2.91 -6.55
N PRO A 151 10.63 -2.49 -5.28
CA PRO A 151 11.00 -1.15 -4.86
C PRO A 151 12.51 -0.93 -4.99
N LYS A 152 12.91 0.33 -5.16
CA LYS A 152 14.31 0.76 -5.00
C LYS A 152 14.46 1.38 -3.61
N VAL A 153 15.66 1.35 -3.06
CA VAL A 153 15.96 2.04 -1.79
C VAL A 153 16.19 3.51 -2.08
N ILE A 154 15.74 4.39 -1.18
CA ILE A 154 16.16 5.79 -1.15
C ILE A 154 17.67 5.77 -0.95
N GLU A 155 18.40 6.26 -1.93
CA GLU A 155 19.84 6.46 -1.78
C GLU A 155 19.99 7.59 -0.78
N GLU A 156 20.29 7.26 0.47
CA GLU A 156 21.10 8.16 1.29
C GLU A 156 22.35 8.42 0.47
N GLU A 157 22.76 9.68 0.31
CA GLU A 157 24.03 10.03 -0.32
C GLU A 157 25.15 9.25 0.41
N ARG A 158 25.45 8.05 -0.07
CA ARG A 158 26.59 7.27 0.38
C ARG A 158 27.77 7.95 -0.27
N ASP A 159 28.47 8.77 0.50
CA ASP A 159 29.73 9.39 0.14
C ASP A 159 30.54 8.45 -0.78
N GLU A 160 30.63 8.82 -2.06
CA GLU A 160 31.53 8.24 -3.05
C GLU A 160 32.97 8.51 -2.59
N LYS A 161 33.48 7.76 -1.62
CA LYS A 161 34.92 7.71 -1.35
C LYS A 161 35.35 6.45 -0.60
N ALA A 162 35.30 5.30 -1.26
CA ALA A 162 36.32 4.26 -1.11
C ALA A 162 36.01 3.10 -2.07
N THR A 163 36.65 3.13 -3.23
CA THR A 163 37.50 2.05 -3.78
C THR A 163 37.58 2.26 -5.29
N GLU A 164 38.32 3.29 -5.69
CA GLU A 164 39.01 3.26 -6.98
C GLU A 164 40.22 2.33 -6.79
N PRO A 165 40.37 1.24 -7.58
CA PRO A 165 41.59 0.47 -7.57
C PRO A 165 42.65 1.33 -8.28
N SER A 166 43.69 1.76 -7.55
CA SER A 166 44.89 2.29 -8.19
C SER A 166 45.60 1.14 -8.92
N SER A 167 45.25 0.96 -10.19
CA SER A 167 46.21 0.54 -11.18
C SER A 167 47.25 1.64 -11.37
N GLU A 168 48.47 1.21 -11.72
CA GLU A 168 49.62 2.01 -12.19
C GLU A 168 50.50 2.59 -11.06
N ALA A 169 51.84 2.52 -11.08
CA ALA A 169 52.86 1.84 -11.88
C ALA A 169 54.23 2.18 -11.23
N GLN A 170 55.30 1.42 -11.53
CA GLN A 170 56.73 1.79 -11.42
C GLN A 170 57.27 1.86 -9.97
N GLU A 171 58.35 1.19 -9.55
CA GLU A 171 59.56 0.62 -10.18
C GLU A 171 59.92 -0.75 -9.60
#